data_AF-A0A0C9X5W2-F1
#
_entry.id   AF-A0A0C9X5W2-F1
#
_cell.length_a   1.000
_cell.length_b   1.000
_cell.length_c   1.000
_cell.angle_alpha   90.00
_cell.angle_beta   90.00
_cell.angle_gamma   90.00
#
_symmetry.space_group_name_H-M   'P 1'
#
loop_
_entity.id
_entity.type
_entity.pdbx_description
1 polymer ?
#
loop_
_entity_poly.entity_id
_entity_poly.type
_entity_poly.pdbx_seq_one_letter_code
_entity_poly.pdbx_strand_id
1 'polypeptide(L)' 'IIFLPPYSPDLNPIEEAISKIKAWICRNYDLFPVGDGFLFDVKLAMDIITPEDAEGYFFHAGYF' A
#
# COMPACT_ATOMS: atom_id res chain seq x y z
N ILE A 1 13.28 -16.23 0.85
CA ILE A 1 11.87 -16.41 1.28
C ILE A 1 11.87 -16.30 2.80
N ILE A 2 11.01 -15.44 3.36
CA ILE A 2 10.78 -15.33 4.80
C ILE A 2 9.43 -15.98 5.09
N PHE A 3 9.37 -16.89 6.07
CA PHE A 3 8.12 -17.54 6.46
C PHE A 3 7.41 -16.70 7.52
N LEU A 4 6.14 -16.37 7.25
CA LEU A 4 5.26 -15.69 8.17
C LEU A 4 4.35 -16.70 8.88
N PRO A 5 4.07 -16.52 10.19
CA PRO A 5 3.05 -17.29 10.86
C PRO A 5 1.69 -17.04 10.21
N PRO A 6 0.76 -18.01 10.22
CA PRO A 6 -0.60 -17.81 9.76
C PRO A 6 -1.26 -16.62 10.45
N TYR A 7 -2.05 -15.83 9.70
CA TYR A 7 -2.81 -14.68 10.22
C TYR A 7 -1.97 -13.65 10.98
N SER A 8 -0.73 -13.43 10.55
CA SER A 8 0.15 -12.39 11.09
C SER A 8 0.29 -11.21 10.12
N PRO A 9 -0.79 -10.47 9.81
CA PRO A 9 -0.74 -9.32 8.90
C PRO A 9 0.20 -8.23 9.43
N ASP A 10 0.32 -8.09 10.75
CA ASP A 10 1.20 -7.12 11.41
C ASP A 10 2.69 -7.36 11.13
N LEU A 11 3.05 -8.58 10.69
CA LEU A 11 4.42 -8.93 10.31
C LEU A 11 4.67 -8.80 8.80
N ASN A 12 3.72 -8.26 8.04
CA ASN A 12 3.82 -8.11 6.60
C ASN A 12 3.76 -6.63 6.18
N PRO A 13 4.89 -6.02 5.77
CA PRO A 13 4.96 -4.58 5.49
C PRO A 13 4.06 -4.14 4.32
N ILE A 14 3.62 -5.07 3.46
CA ILE A 14 2.70 -4.76 2.36
C ILE A 14 1.31 -4.34 2.87
N GLU A 15 0.90 -4.76 4.06
CA GLU A 15 -0.42 -4.44 4.62
C GLU A 15 -0.58 -2.94 4.88
N GLU A 16 0.47 -2.28 5.39
CA GLU A 16 0.49 -0.83 5.60
C GLU A 16 0.50 -0.07 4.28
N ALA A 17 1.33 -0.50 3.32
CA ALA A 17 1.37 0.10 1.99
C ALA A 17 -0.01 0.03 1.30
N ILE A 18 -0.65 -1.15 1.30
CA ILE A 18 -1.99 -1.34 0.73
C ILE A 18 -3.03 -0.49 1.47
N SER A 19 -2.92 -0.39 2.80
CA SER A 19 -3.82 0.44 3.61
C SER A 19 -3.71 1.93 3.26
N LYS A 20 -2.49 2.45 3.08
CA LYS A 20 -2.26 3.85 2.65
C LYS A 20 -2.82 4.09 1.24
N ILE A 21 -2.57 3.19 0.30
CA ILE A 21 -3.09 3.26 -1.07
C ILE A 21 -4.63 3.30 -1.05
N LYS A 22 -5.27 2.36 -0.35
CA LYS A 22 -6.75 2.32 -0.23
C LYS A 22 -7.30 3.61 0.38
N ALA A 23 -6.68 4.10 1.47
CA ALA A 23 -7.11 5.34 2.12
C ALA A 23 -7.01 6.54 1.18
N TRP A 24 -5.97 6.61 0.35
CA TRP A 24 -5.81 7.65 -0.65
C TRP A 24 -6.85 7.55 -1.77
N ILE A 25 -7.08 6.35 -2.32
CA ILE A 25 -8.11 6.13 -3.35
C ILE A 25 -9.48 6.55 -2.82
N CYS A 26 -9.85 6.16 -1.59
CA CYS A 26 -11.13 6.55 -0.99
C CYS A 26 -11.28 8.07 -0.83
N ARG A 27 -10.17 8.80 -0.60
CA ARG A 27 -10.19 10.27 -0.47
C ARG A 27 -10.22 11.00 -1.80
N ASN A 28 -9.73 10.37 -2.87
CA ASN A 28 -9.60 10.96 -4.20
C ASN A 28 -10.45 10.19 -5.22
N TYR A 29 -11.57 9.60 -4.80
CA TYR A 29 -12.39 8.73 -5.64
C TYR A 29 -12.91 9.42 -6.91
N ASP A 30 -13.06 10.75 -6.85
CA ASP A 30 -13.39 11.62 -7.98
C ASP A 30 -12.35 11.60 -9.11
N LEU A 31 -11.09 11.22 -8.81
CA LEU A 31 -10.03 11.02 -9.80
C LEU A 31 -10.10 9.66 -10.50
N PHE A 32 -10.99 8.76 -10.07
CA PHE A 32 -11.15 7.40 -10.60
C PHE A 32 -12.48 7.24 -11.36
N PRO A 33 -12.63 7.83 -12.55
CA PRO A 33 -13.86 7.71 -13.33
C PRO A 33 -14.10 6.25 -13.77
N VAL A 34 -15.38 5.86 -13.83
CA VAL A 34 -15.76 4.51 -14.30
C VAL A 34 -15.38 4.36 -15.77
N GLY A 35 -14.41 3.49 -16.07
CA GLY A 35 -13.95 3.22 -17.44
C GLY A 35 -12.59 2.51 -17.50
N ASP A 36 -11.97 2.55 -18.67
CA ASP A 36 -10.78 1.74 -19.02
C ASP A 36 -9.46 2.24 -18.39
N GLY A 37 -9.52 3.29 -17.57
CA GLY A 37 -8.37 3.95 -16.93
C GLY A 37 -7.82 3.28 -15.67
N PHE A 38 -8.51 2.25 -15.16
CA PHE A 38 -8.25 1.66 -13.84
C PHE A 38 -6.77 1.33 -13.55
N LEU A 39 -6.03 0.80 -14.54
CA LEU A 39 -4.60 0.48 -14.36
C LEU A 39 -3.72 1.72 -14.23
N PHE A 40 -4.02 2.81 -14.94
CA PHE A 40 -3.32 4.08 -14.80
C PHE A 40 -3.63 4.74 -13.47
N ASP A 41 -4.89 4.67 -13.04
CA ASP A 41 -5.33 5.29 -11.79
C ASP A 41 -4.73 4.58 -10.57
N VAL A 42 -4.59 3.25 -10.62
CA VAL A 42 -3.90 2.47 -9.58
C VAL A 42 -2.41 2.80 -9.53
N LYS A 43 -1.75 3.03 -10.67
CA LYS A 43 -0.34 3.44 -10.69
C LYS A 43 -0.14 4.78 -10.01
N LEU A 44 -0.99 5.77 -10.29
CA LEU A 44 -0.97 7.06 -9.61
C LEU A 44 -1.14 6.90 -8.09
N ALA A 45 -2.03 6.01 -7.65
CA ALA A 45 -2.23 5.72 -6.24
C ALA A 45 -1.01 5.04 -5.59
N MET A 46 -0.22 4.26 -6.33
CA MET A 46 1.01 3.65 -5.82
C MET A 46 2.13 4.68 -5.65
N ASP A 47 2.18 5.71 -6.48
CA ASP A 47 3.21 6.77 -6.44
C ASP A 47 3.17 7.62 -5.15
N ILE A 48 2.15 7.45 -4.30
CA ILE A 48 2.04 8.13 -3.00
C ILE A 48 2.94 7.53 -1.91
N ILE A 49 3.49 6.33 -2.16
CA ILE A 49 4.38 5.65 -1.21
C ILE A 49 5.79 6.20 -1.41
N THR A 50 6.32 6.86 -0.38
CA THR A 50 7.69 7.39 -0.42
C THR A 50 8.70 6.34 0.06
N PRO A 51 10.01 6.53 -0.19
CA PRO A 51 11.04 5.68 0.38
C PRO A 51 10.98 5.63 1.93
N GLU A 52 10.70 6.76 2.57
CA GLU A 52 10.59 6.86 4.03
C GLU A 52 9.38 6.09 4.57
N ASP A 53 8.26 6.10 3.84
CA ASP A 53 7.12 5.24 4.17
C ASP A 53 7.51 3.76 4.11
N ALA A 54 8.19 3.35 3.02
CA ALA A 54 8.60 1.96 2.83
C ALA A 54 9.52 1.50 3.95
N GLU A 55 10.54 2.29 4.30
CA GLU A 55 11.41 2.03 5.46
C GLU A 55 10.61 1.91 6.76
N GLY A 56 9.64 2.82 6.97
CA GLY A 56 8.73 2.78 8.11
C GLY A 56 7.93 1.47 8.20
N TYR A 57 7.37 0.99 7.08
CA TYR A 57 6.60 -0.25 7.04
C TYR A 57 7.44 -1.48 7.37
N PHE A 58 8.68 -1.56 6.84
CA PHE A 58 9.60 -2.64 7.17
C PHE A 58 9.96 -2.61 8.66
N PHE A 59 10.30 -1.43 9.19
CA PHE A 59 10.63 -1.27 10.60
C PHE A 59 9.48 -1.68 11.51
N HIS A 60 8.26 -1.25 11.20
CA HIS A 60 7.07 -1.53 12.01
C HIS A 60 6.69 -3.01 11.98
N ALA A 61 6.90 -3.67 10.83
CA ALA A 61 6.75 -5.12 10.70
C ALA A 61 7.93 -5.93 11.28
N GLY A 62 8.92 -5.27 11.89
CA GLY A 62 10.04 -5.91 12.60
C GLY A 62 11.26 -6.27 11.73
N TYR A 63 11.38 -5.69 10.54
CA TYR A 63 12.51 -5.88 9.63
C TYR A 63 13.46 -4.67 9.69
N PHE A 64 14.74 -4.93 9.95
CA PHE A 64 15.82 -3.94 10.03
C PHE A 64 17.13 -4.52 9.51
#